data_AF-A0A3D3AMV3-F1
#
_entry.id   AF-A0A3D3AMV3-F1
#
_cell.length_a   1.000
_cell.length_b   1.000
_cell.length_c   1.000
_cell.angle_alpha   90.00
_cell.angle_beta   90.00
_cell.angle_gamma   90.00
#
_symmetry.space_group_name_H-M   'P 1'
#
loop_
_entity.id
_entity.type
_entity.pdbx_description
1 polymer ?
#
loop_
_entity_poly.entity_id
_entity_poly.type
_entity_poly.pdbx_seq_one_letter_code
_entity_poly.pdbx_strand_id
1 'polypeptide(L)'
;MQYIPDFEKAGLDTEYVPDEESNVRKLYAGRIDLFVQDLYVGWELIKKIYPENVGDFGILDKALSEGGLYLMFAKNNPQAGAMIQKFNEGLEMIKKKGIYKKILEKYDTEK
;
A
#
# COMPACT_ATOMS: atom_id res chain seq x y z
N MET A 1 9.34 -12.08 -0.37
CA MET A 1 9.06 -10.84 -1.11
C MET A 1 8.54 -11.23 -2.49
N GLN A 2 7.30 -10.89 -2.78
CA GLN A 2 6.58 -11.38 -3.97
C GLN A 2 7.25 -10.98 -5.30
N TYR A 3 7.95 -9.84 -5.35
CA TYR A 3 8.44 -9.23 -6.60
C TYR A 3 9.91 -9.48 -6.93
N ILE A 4 10.71 -10.03 -6.00
CA ILE A 4 12.16 -10.26 -6.23
C ILE A 4 12.40 -11.07 -7.52
N PRO A 5 11.73 -12.22 -7.76
CA PRO A 5 12.01 -13.02 -8.95
C PRO A 5 11.77 -12.26 -10.27
N ASP A 6 10.76 -11.39 -10.31
CA ASP A 6 10.45 -10.59 -11.50
C ASP A 6 11.49 -9.49 -11.72
N PHE A 7 12.02 -8.90 -10.64
CA PHE A 7 13.08 -7.89 -10.70
C PHE A 7 14.43 -8.47 -11.11
N GLU A 8 14.80 -9.63 -10.54
CA GLU A 8 16.01 -10.34 -10.94
C GLU A 8 15.95 -10.74 -12.42
N LYS A 9 14.79 -11.21 -12.89
CA LYS A 9 14.56 -11.53 -14.31
C LYS A 9 14.65 -10.29 -15.21
N ALA A 10 14.29 -9.12 -14.70
CA ALA A 10 14.45 -7.84 -15.39
C ALA A 10 15.87 -7.27 -15.35
N GLY A 11 16.80 -7.93 -14.63
CA GLY A 11 18.18 -7.49 -14.49
C GLY A 11 18.39 -6.37 -13.47
N LEU A 12 17.47 -6.22 -12.50
CA LEU A 12 17.59 -5.26 -11.41
C LEU A 12 18.35 -5.87 -10.24
N ASP A 13 19.28 -5.10 -9.67
CA ASP A 13 19.91 -5.43 -8.40
C ASP A 13 18.88 -5.20 -7.27
N THR A 14 18.65 -6.21 -6.45
CA THR A 14 17.69 -6.14 -5.34
C THR A 14 18.37 -6.31 -3.99
N GLU A 15 17.89 -5.57 -2.99
CA GLU A 15 18.34 -5.72 -1.61
C GLU A 15 17.14 -5.81 -0.67
N TYR A 16 17.31 -6.62 0.38
CA TYR A 16 16.34 -6.70 1.48
C TYR A 16 16.67 -5.64 2.53
N VAL A 17 15.64 -4.92 2.98
CA VAL A 17 15.72 -4.09 4.18
C VAL A 17 14.68 -4.53 5.21
N PRO A 18 15.00 -4.46 6.51
CA PRO A 18 14.09 -4.87 7.58
C PRO A 18 12.99 -3.84 7.87
N ASP A 19 13.16 -2.60 7.42
CA ASP A 19 12.26 -1.49 7.69
C ASP A 19 12.11 -0.59 6.45
N GLU A 20 10.92 -0.01 6.29
CA GLU A 20 10.57 0.80 5.12
C GLU A 20 11.19 2.22 5.18
N GLU A 21 11.48 2.74 6.38
CA GLU A 21 12.11 4.05 6.55
C GLU A 21 13.54 4.06 5.97
N SER A 22 14.26 2.94 6.10
CA SER A 22 15.57 2.74 5.50
C SER A 22 15.55 2.92 3.99
N ASN A 23 14.51 2.45 3.29
CA ASN A 23 14.40 2.64 1.84
C ASN A 23 14.23 4.11 1.47
N VAL A 24 13.40 4.85 2.19
CA VAL A 24 13.24 6.30 1.96
C VAL A 24 14.57 7.04 2.15
N ARG A 25 15.34 6.69 3.19
CA ARG A 25 16.65 7.29 3.44
C ARG A 25 17.69 6.92 2.38
N LYS A 26 17.69 5.66 1.91
CA LYS A 26 18.59 5.21 0.84
C LYS A 26 18.27 5.90 -0.49
N LEU A 27 16.99 6.02 -0.83
CA LEU A 27 16.54 6.69 -2.05
C LEU A 27 16.99 8.16 -2.04
N TYR A 28 16.72 8.88 -0.95
CA TYR A 28 17.13 10.28 -0.81
C TYR A 28 18.66 10.46 -0.87
N ALA A 29 19.42 9.50 -0.33
CA ALA A 29 20.88 9.51 -0.37
C ALA A 29 21.46 9.02 -1.72
N GLY A 30 20.63 8.66 -2.70
CA GLY A 30 21.06 8.14 -4.01
C GLY A 30 21.72 6.77 -3.94
N ARG A 31 21.42 5.96 -2.92
CA ARG A 31 21.96 4.60 -2.76
C ARG A 31 21.15 3.53 -3.46
N ILE A 32 19.88 3.83 -3.75
CA ILE A 32 18.98 3.03 -4.58
C ILE A 32 18.26 3.98 -5.53
N ASP A 33 17.88 3.47 -6.70
CA ASP A 33 17.16 4.26 -7.70
C ASP A 33 15.63 4.24 -7.48
N LEU A 34 15.13 3.16 -6.86
CA LEU A 34 13.70 2.97 -6.61
C LEU A 34 13.46 1.95 -5.48
N PHE A 35 12.27 1.97 -4.91
CA PHE A 35 11.77 0.90 -4.03
C PHE A 35 10.26 0.75 -4.19
N VAL A 36 9.74 -0.45 -3.88
CA VAL A 36 8.31 -0.76 -4.01
C VAL A 36 7.60 -0.44 -2.71
N GLN A 37 6.51 0.32 -2.80
CA GLN A 37 5.60 0.60 -1.69
C GLN A 37 4.17 0.83 -2.17
N ASP A 38 3.22 0.64 -1.25
CA ASP A 38 1.86 1.13 -1.41
C ASP A 38 1.87 2.67 -1.53
N LEU A 39 1.16 3.21 -2.52
CA LEU A 39 1.23 4.62 -2.90
C LEU A 39 1.09 5.59 -1.71
N TYR A 40 0.02 5.44 -0.93
CA TYR A 40 -0.26 6.30 0.20
C TYR A 40 0.70 6.07 1.37
N VAL A 41 1.12 4.82 1.61
CA VAL A 41 2.08 4.49 2.67
C VAL A 41 3.43 5.13 2.36
N GLY A 42 3.89 5.02 1.10
CA GLY A 42 5.12 5.66 0.64
C GLY A 42 5.11 7.17 0.85
N TRP A 43 4.03 7.85 0.45
CA TRP A 43 3.91 9.30 0.67
C TRP A 43 3.89 9.70 2.14
N GLU A 44 3.18 8.95 3.01
CA GLU A 44 3.18 9.23 4.45
C GLU A 44 4.56 9.00 5.07
N LEU A 45 5.30 7.96 4.66
CA LEU A 45 6.68 7.73 5.09
C LEU A 45 7.60 8.89 4.66
N ILE A 46 7.49 9.34 3.41
CA ILE A 46 8.28 10.46 2.88
C ILE A 46 7.99 11.75 3.65
N LYS A 47 6.71 12.11 3.84
CA LYS A 47 6.30 13.29 4.62
C LYS A 47 6.81 13.24 6.06
N LYS A 48 6.83 12.05 6.66
CA LYS A 48 7.32 11.84 8.04
C LYS A 48 8.84 12.02 8.14
N ILE A 49 9.61 11.48 7.20
CA ILE A 49 11.08 11.42 7.29
C ILE A 49 11.74 12.67 6.72
N TYR A 50 11.17 13.22 5.64
CA TYR A 50 11.71 14.34 4.88
C TYR A 50 10.61 15.37 4.53
N PRO A 51 9.96 16.01 5.53
CA PRO A 51 8.82 16.90 5.32
C PRO A 51 9.11 18.08 4.39
N GLU A 52 10.34 18.61 4.41
CA GLU A 52 10.75 19.76 3.59
C GLU A 52 11.21 19.36 2.18
N ASN A 53 11.40 18.06 1.92
CA ASN A 53 11.96 17.53 0.68
C ASN A 53 10.99 16.59 -0.04
N VAL A 54 9.69 16.63 0.28
CA VAL A 54 8.68 15.76 -0.36
C VAL A 54 8.71 15.90 -1.88
N GLY A 55 8.97 17.10 -2.40
CA GLY A 55 9.07 17.39 -3.83
C GLY A 55 10.29 16.79 -4.55
N ASP A 56 11.27 16.28 -3.80
CA ASP A 56 12.44 15.59 -4.34
C ASP A 56 12.15 14.10 -4.62
N PHE A 57 10.96 13.63 -4.25
CA PHE A 57 10.50 12.27 -4.50
C PHE A 57 9.45 12.23 -5.61
N GLY A 58 9.40 11.11 -6.32
CA GLY A 58 8.41 10.87 -7.36
C GLY A 58 7.94 9.43 -7.35
N ILE A 59 6.88 9.18 -8.11
CA ILE A 59 6.37 7.85 -8.41
C ILE A 59 6.51 7.58 -9.91
N LEU A 60 6.53 6.31 -10.29
CA LEU A 60 6.45 5.93 -11.69
C LEU A 60 4.99 5.95 -12.16
N ASP A 61 4.76 6.34 -13.41
CA ASP A 61 3.41 6.42 -13.99
C ASP A 61 2.66 5.07 -14.01
N LYS A 62 3.41 3.97 -14.04
CA LYS A 62 2.85 2.62 -14.09
C LYS A 62 3.01 1.94 -12.73
N ALA A 63 1.87 1.65 -12.10
CA ALA A 63 1.84 0.81 -10.91
C ALA A 63 2.38 -0.60 -11.20
N LEU A 64 3.12 -1.16 -10.24
CA LEU A 64 3.63 -2.53 -10.31
C LEU A 64 2.49 -3.55 -10.19
N SER A 65 1.53 -3.27 -9.32
CA SER A 65 0.31 -4.04 -9.14
C SER A 65 -0.81 -3.13 -8.63
N GLU A 66 -2.04 -3.47 -8.99
CA GLU A 66 -3.25 -2.81 -8.51
C GLU A 66 -4.17 -3.87 -7.91
N GLY A 67 -4.73 -3.60 -6.74
CA GLY A 67 -5.59 -4.54 -6.04
C GLY A 67 -6.42 -3.88 -4.95
N GLY A 68 -7.58 -4.46 -4.68
CA GLY A 68 -8.40 -4.06 -3.55
C GLY A 68 -7.86 -4.59 -2.23
N LEU A 69 -8.18 -3.90 -1.14
CA LEU A 69 -8.00 -4.41 0.22
C LEU A 69 -9.24 -5.22 0.63
N TYR A 70 -9.00 -6.37 1.26
CA TYR A 70 -10.05 -7.29 1.67
C TYR A 70 -9.86 -7.70 3.13
N LEU A 71 -10.97 -7.92 3.84
CA LEU A 71 -10.93 -8.52 5.16
C LEU A 71 -10.76 -10.04 5.04
N MET A 72 -9.68 -10.55 5.61
CA MET A 72 -9.38 -11.98 5.60
C MET A 72 -10.06 -12.69 6.77
N PHE A 73 -10.57 -13.90 6.51
CA PHE A 73 -11.10 -14.81 7.52
C PHE A 73 -10.33 -16.15 7.48
N ALA A 74 -10.06 -16.73 8.64
CA ALA A 74 -9.32 -17.98 8.74
C ALA A 74 -10.06 -19.13 8.04
N LYS A 75 -9.38 -19.85 7.13
CA LYS A 75 -9.99 -20.93 6.33
C LYS A 75 -10.55 -22.07 7.18
N ASN A 76 -9.95 -22.34 8.34
CA ASN A 76 -10.37 -23.41 9.25
C ASN A 76 -11.46 -23.00 10.24
N ASN A 77 -11.93 -21.74 10.20
CA ASN A 77 -13.03 -21.30 11.04
C ASN A 77 -14.36 -21.76 10.42
N PRO A 78 -15.14 -22.66 11.06
CA PRO A 78 -16.40 -23.14 10.52
C PRO A 78 -17.44 -22.03 10.32
N GLN A 79 -17.27 -20.86 10.96
CA GLN A 79 -18.15 -19.70 10.81
C GLN A 79 -17.66 -18.71 9.74
N ALA A 80 -16.51 -18.95 9.08
CA ALA A 80 -15.92 -17.99 8.14
C ALA A 80 -16.90 -17.56 7.04
N GLY A 81 -17.65 -18.50 6.45
CA GLY A 81 -18.64 -18.19 5.40
C GLY A 81 -19.74 -17.24 5.89
N ALA A 82 -20.29 -17.49 7.08
CA ALA A 82 -21.32 -16.64 7.67
C ALA A 82 -20.77 -15.25 8.05
N MET A 83 -19.54 -15.17 8.52
CA MET A 83 -18.88 -13.89 8.84
C MET A 83 -18.59 -13.07 7.59
N ILE A 84 -18.10 -13.71 6.51
CA ILE A 84 -17.88 -13.08 5.20
C ILE A 84 -19.18 -12.47 4.69
N GLN A 85 -20.26 -13.24 4.71
CA GLN A 85 -21.57 -12.77 4.26
C GLN A 85 -22.03 -11.54 5.07
N LYS A 86 -22.02 -11.63 6.41
CA LYS A 86 -22.41 -10.53 7.29
C LYS A 86 -21.56 -9.28 7.09
N PHE A 87 -20.25 -9.44 6.91
CA PHE A 87 -19.34 -8.31 6.67
C PHE A 87 -19.68 -7.62 5.35
N ASN A 88 -19.84 -8.40 4.27
CA ASN A 88 -20.16 -7.84 2.95
C ASN A 88 -21.52 -7.14 2.92
N GLU A 89 -22.54 -7.72 3.55
CA GLU A 89 -23.86 -7.07 3.70
C GLU A 89 -23.74 -5.74 4.47
N GLY A 90 -22.99 -5.72 5.58
CA GLY A 90 -22.70 -4.52 6.35
C GLY A 90 -21.98 -3.44 5.54
N LEU A 91 -20.94 -3.83 4.81
CA LEU A 91 -20.15 -2.94 3.97
C LEU A 91 -21.01 -2.32 2.86
N GLU A 92 -21.85 -3.10 2.20
CA GLU A 92 -22.77 -2.59 1.18
C GLU A 92 -23.79 -1.59 1.75
N MET A 93 -24.31 -1.83 2.95
CA MET A 93 -25.16 -0.85 3.62
C MET A 93 -24.43 0.47 3.94
N ILE A 94 -23.18 0.39 4.40
CA ILE A 94 -22.33 1.56 4.71
C ILE A 94 -22.00 2.36 3.44
N LYS A 95 -21.71 1.67 2.34
CA LYS A 95 -21.51 2.31 1.02
C LYS A 95 -22.76 3.01 0.54
N LYS A 96 -23.92 2.34 0.55
CA LYS A 96 -25.21 2.93 0.13
C LYS A 96 -25.60 4.17 0.94
N LYS A 97 -25.24 4.21 2.22
CA LYS A 97 -25.47 5.38 3.10
C LYS A 97 -24.45 6.51 2.92
N GLY A 98 -23.49 6.38 2.00
CA GLY A 98 -22.42 7.35 1.77
C GLY A 98 -21.41 7.45 2.90
N ILE A 99 -21.51 6.58 3.92
CA ILE A 99 -20.60 6.58 5.08
C ILE A 99 -19.20 6.16 4.64
N TYR A 100 -19.12 5.19 3.72
CA TYR A 100 -17.84 4.75 3.16
C TYR A 100 -17.07 5.91 2.52
N LYS A 101 -17.73 6.68 1.65
CA LYS A 101 -17.14 7.86 1.01
C LYS A 101 -16.66 8.89 2.04
N LYS A 102 -17.49 9.20 3.06
CA LYS A 102 -17.10 10.13 4.14
C LYS A 102 -15.86 9.67 4.91
N ILE A 103 -15.67 8.35 5.07
CA ILE A 103 -14.46 7.81 5.69
C ILE A 103 -13.26 8.06 4.77
N LEU A 104 -13.37 7.77 3.47
CA LEU A 104 -12.27 8.00 2.52
C LEU A 104 -11.90 9.49 2.42
N GLU A 105 -12.88 10.38 2.32
CA GLU A 105 -12.71 11.83 2.31
C GLU A 105 -12.02 12.34 3.59
N LYS A 106 -12.36 11.76 4.76
CA LYS A 106 -11.75 12.14 6.05
C LYS A 106 -10.27 11.79 6.12
N TYR A 107 -9.84 10.70 5.48
CA TYR A 107 -8.46 10.21 5.55
C TYR A 107 -7.65 10.48 4.28
N ASP A 108 -8.16 11.33 3.37
CA ASP A 108 -7.51 11.77 2.12
C ASP A 108 -7.02 10.62 1.23
N THR A 109 -7.74 9.49 1.23
CA THR A 109 -7.38 8.28 0.46
C THR A 109 -8.02 8.24 -0.93
N GLU A 110 -8.59 9.36 -1.41
CA GLU A 110 -9.39 9.44 -2.64
C GLU A 110 -8.78 10.37 -3.72
N LYS A 111 -7.51 10.77 -3.60
CA LYS A 111 -6.84 11.66 -4.56
C LYS A 111 -6.01 10.94 -5.61
#